data_AF-A0A5K7Z7D2-F1
#
_entry.id   AF-A0A5K7Z7D2-F1
#
_cell.length_a   1.000
_cell.length_b   1.000
_cell.length_c   1.000
_cell.angle_alpha   90.00
_cell.angle_beta   90.00
_cell.angle_gamma   90.00
#
_symmetry.space_group_name_H-M   'P 1'
#
loop_
_entity.id
_entity.type
_entity.pdbx_description
1 polymer ?
#
loop_
_entity_poly.entity_id
_entity_poly.type
_entity_poly.pdbx_seq_one_letter_code
_entity_poly.pdbx_strand_id
1 'polypeptide(L)' 'MPADEPQIVTIRNVESVVVLSVKEYRRLKQPKTDLFAFFRQSPLREVDLDPSRVKDPSREVAL' A
#
# COMPACT_ATOMS: atom_id res chain seq x y z
N MET A 1 17.45 -3.41 -28.38
CA MET A 1 17.12 -3.63 -26.95
C MET A 1 15.73 -3.05 -26.73
N PRO A 2 14.70 -3.83 -26.35
CA PRO A 2 13.42 -3.21 -26.02
C PRO A 2 13.65 -2.33 -24.79
N ALA A 3 13.32 -1.05 -24.89
CA ALA A 3 13.64 -0.05 -23.87
C ALA A 3 12.77 -0.16 -22.60
N ASP A 4 11.89 -1.16 -22.52
CA ASP A 4 10.82 -1.27 -21.52
C ASP A 4 11.02 -2.40 -20.49
N GLU A 5 12.13 -3.14 -20.53
CA GLU A 5 12.40 -4.21 -19.56
C GLU A 5 13.18 -3.69 -18.34
N PRO A 6 12.77 -4.03 -17.09
CA PRO A 6 13.50 -3.67 -15.88
C PRO A 6 14.94 -4.15 -15.90
N GLN A 7 15.88 -3.28 -15.51
CA GLN A 7 17.30 -3.63 -15.41
C GLN A 7 17.75 -3.61 -13.97
N ILE A 8 18.37 -4.69 -13.50
CA ILE A 8 18.93 -4.80 -12.15
C ILE A 8 20.38 -4.34 -12.18
N VAL A 9 20.75 -3.46 -11.25
CA VAL A 9 22.14 -3.01 -11.06
C VAL A 9 22.64 -3.55 -9.73
N THR A 10 23.79 -4.23 -9.77
CA THR A 10 24.44 -4.82 -8.60
C THR A 10 25.61 -3.96 -8.14
N ILE A 11 25.78 -3.84 -6.81
CA ILE A 11 26.97 -3.24 -6.19
C ILE A 11 27.60 -4.34 -5.34
N ARG A 12 28.86 -4.70 -5.64
CA ARG A 12 29.57 -5.79 -4.95
C ARG A 12 28.76 -7.10 -4.92
N ASN A 13 28.19 -7.49 -6.05
CA ASN A 13 27.33 -8.67 -6.22
C ASN A 13 26.02 -8.67 -5.41
N VAL A 14 25.59 -7.50 -4.91
CA VAL A 14 24.30 -7.34 -4.23
C VAL A 14 23.36 -6.55 -5.13
N GLU A 15 22.19 -7.11 -5.44
CA GLU A 15 21.11 -6.39 -6.13
C GLU A 15 20.72 -5.16 -5.32
N SER A 16 21.05 -3.97 -5.84
CA SER A 16 20.98 -2.73 -5.06
C SER A 16 19.89 -1.80 -5.56
N VAL A 17 19.74 -1.68 -6.88
CA VAL A 17 18.72 -0.82 -7.50
C VAL A 17 18.18 -1.47 -8.78
N VAL A 18 16.96 -1.09 -9.16
CA VAL A 18 16.34 -1.45 -10.43
C VAL A 18 16.02 -0.19 -11.23
N VAL A 19 16.38 -0.19 -12.52
CA VAL A 19 16.02 0.88 -13.46
C VAL A 19 14.72 0.50 -14.14
N LEU A 20 13.73 1.40 -14.07
CA LEU A 20 12.39 1.23 -14.64
C LEU A 20 12.05 2.44 -15.51
N SER A 21 11.15 2.25 -16.47
CA SER A 21 10.55 3.39 -17.16
C SER A 21 9.74 4.24 -16.17
N VAL A 22 9.68 5.55 -16.41
CA VAL A 22 8.93 6.48 -15.55
C VAL A 22 7.45 6.10 -15.47
N LYS A 23 6.88 5.56 -16.56
CA LYS A 23 5.50 5.07 -16.62
C LYS A 23 5.29 3.92 -15.63
N GLU A 24 6.18 2.94 -15.63
CA GLU A 24 6.10 1.78 -14.74
C GLU A 24 6.32 2.16 -13.28
N TYR A 25 7.30 3.02 -13.00
CA TYR A 25 7.50 3.55 -11.65
C TYR A 25 6.25 4.27 -11.12
N ARG A 26 5.62 5.11 -11.95
CA ARG A 26 4.38 5.82 -11.56
C ARG A 26 3.24 4.84 -11.30
N ARG A 27 3.08 3.80 -12.12
CA ARG A 27 2.09 2.74 -11.93
C ARG A 27 2.29 2.01 -10.59
N LEU A 28 3.53 1.66 -10.25
CA LEU A 28 3.86 0.99 -8.99
C LEU A 28 3.65 1.87 -7.75
N LYS A 29 3.85 3.18 -7.89
CA LYS A 29 3.66 4.15 -6.78
C LYS A 29 2.17 4.44 -6.50
N GLN A 30 1.27 4.15 -7.44
CA GLN A 30 -0.15 4.39 -7.22
C GLN A 30 -0.71 3.46 -6.14
N PRO A 31 -1.62 3.95 -5.27
CA PRO A 31 -2.36 3.08 -4.36
C PRO A 31 -3.05 1.96 -5.15
N LYS A 32 -2.96 0.73 -4.66
CA LYS A 32 -3.59 -0.44 -5.31
C LYS A 32 -5.10 -0.30 -5.45
N THR A 33 -5.71 0.45 -4.53
CA THR A 33 -7.15 0.69 -4.48
C THR A 33 -7.43 1.99 -3.73
N ASP A 34 -8.62 2.55 -3.90
CA ASP A 34 -9.08 3.69 -3.11
C ASP A 34 -9.75 3.22 -1.80
N LEU A 35 -9.97 4.16 -0.87
CA LEU A 35 -10.55 3.85 0.44
C LEU A 35 -11.95 3.23 0.34
N PHE A 36 -12.75 3.67 -0.63
CA PHE A 36 -14.11 3.17 -0.81
C PHE A 36 -14.11 1.72 -1.30
N ALA A 37 -13.31 1.41 -2.31
CA ALA A 37 -13.10 0.07 -2.82
C ALA A 37 -12.50 -0.85 -1.76
N PHE A 38 -11.58 -0.36 -0.92
CA PHE A 38 -11.07 -1.08 0.24
C PHE A 38 -12.21 -1.49 1.19
N PHE A 39 -13.04 -0.55 1.66
CA PHE A 39 -14.16 -0.89 2.55
C PHE A 39 -15.20 -1.81 1.88
N ARG A 40 -15.41 -1.64 0.57
CA ARG A 40 -16.34 -2.49 -0.19
C ARG A 40 -15.84 -3.92 -0.41
N GLN A 41 -14.53 -4.14 -0.39
CA GLN A 41 -13.92 -5.48 -0.50
C GLN A 41 -13.61 -6.10 0.87
N SER A 42 -13.72 -5.31 1.94
CA SER A 42 -13.49 -5.78 3.30
C SER A 42 -14.45 -6.92 3.67
N PRO A 43 -13.97 -8.00 4.30
CA PRO A 43 -14.83 -9.02 4.91
C PRO A 43 -15.81 -8.46 5.95
N LEU A 44 -15.53 -7.26 6.48
CA LEU A 44 -16.37 -6.57 7.47
C LEU A 44 -17.40 -5.62 6.83
N ARG A 45 -17.56 -5.62 5.50
CA ARG A 45 -18.48 -4.71 4.80
C ARG A 45 -19.91 -4.76 5.32
N GLU A 46 -20.36 -5.94 5.75
CA GLU A 46 -21.75 -6.20 6.17
C GLU A 46 -21.93 -6.17 7.69
N VAL A 47 -20.87 -5.83 8.43
CA VAL A 47 -20.97 -5.68 9.89
C VAL A 47 -21.83 -4.47 10.19
N ASP A 48 -22.85 -4.68 11.00
CA ASP A 48 -23.65 -3.60 11.55
C ASP A 48 -22.82 -2.86 12.61
N LEU A 49 -22.59 -1.56 12.37
CA LEU A 49 -21.79 -0.72 13.24
C LEU A 49 -22.74 0.19 14.01
N ASP A 50 -22.65 0.17 15.35
CA ASP A 50 -23.32 1.17 16.18
C ASP A 50 -22.57 2.51 16.05
N PRO A 51 -23.19 3.57 15.49
CA PRO A 51 -22.57 4.88 15.37
C PRO A 51 -22.54 5.66 16.69
N SER A 52 -23.06 5.09 17.78
CA SER A 52 -23.07 5.74 19.07
C SER A 52 -21.66 6.03 19.58
N ARG A 53 -21.51 7.17 20.26
CA ARG A 53 -20.23 7.55 20.85
C ARG A 53 -20.00 6.74 22.13
N VAL A 54 -19.04 5.83 22.08
CA VAL A 54 -18.50 5.16 23.28
C VAL A 54 -17.76 6.19 24.14
N LYS A 55 -18.06 6.24 25.44
CA LYS A 55 -17.46 7.18 26.41
C LYS A 55 -16.43 6.51 27.32
N ASP A 56 -16.01 5.31 26.98
CA ASP A 56 -15.05 4.55 27.77
C ASP A 56 -13.71 5.30 27.85
N PRO A 57 -13.01 5.19 29.00
CA PRO A 57 -11.69 5.79 29.13
C PRO A 57 -10.75 5.23 28.05
N SER A 58 -9.92 6.10 27.48
CA SER A 58 -8.88 5.68 26.55
C SER A 58 -8.02 4.59 27.17
N ARG A 59 -7.63 3.59 26.38
CA ARG A 59 -6.65 2.58 26.81
C ARG A 59 -5.36 3.28 27.26
N GLU A 60 -4.76 2.78 28.35
CA GLU A 60 -3.41 3.20 28.73
C GLU A 60 -2.44 2.86 27.58
N VAL A 61 -1.55 3.80 27.25
CA VAL A 61 -0.52 3.61 26.22
C VAL A 61 0.83 3.91 26.87
N ALA A 62 1.76 2.96 26.78
CA ALA A 62 3.15 3.22 27.13
C ALA A 62 3.78 4.08 26.02
N LEU A 63 4.38 5.21 26.42
CA LEU A 63 5.14 6.10 25.55
C LEU A 63 6.61 5.68 25.49
#